data_AF-A0A352PAN5-F1
#
_entry.id   AF-A0A352PAN5-F1
#
_cell.length_a   1.000
_cell.length_b   1.000
_cell.length_c   1.000
_cell.angle_alpha   90.00
_cell.angle_beta   90.00
_cell.angle_gamma   90.00
#
_symmetry.space_group_name_H-M   'P 1'
#
loop_
_entity.id
_entity.type
_entity.pdbx_description
1 polymer ?
#
loop_
_entity_poly.entity_id
_entity_poly.type
_entity_poly.pdbx_seq_one_letter_code
_entity_poly.pdbx_strand_id
1 'polypeptide(L)'
;MIVYFVRHAERLKTGGRNPKSPISETGFNQARSVGERLKKVQIDVIYSSSYERAKQTAEVISKIINKPIELWDHLIEANSEKESFDDLNKRSEAVLVHLLEHHQNDSV
;
A
#
# COMPACT_ATOMS: atom_id res chain seq x y z
N MET A 1 3.76 10.57 -14.26
CA MET A 1 3.58 9.67 -13.09
C MET A 1 2.33 8.83 -13.28
N ILE A 2 2.40 7.52 -13.05
CA ILE A 2 1.25 6.60 -13.04
C ILE A 2 1.19 5.96 -11.65
N VAL A 3 0.01 5.95 -11.02
CA VAL A 3 -0.20 5.39 -9.68
C VAL A 3 -1.16 4.21 -9.76
N TYR A 4 -0.79 3.09 -9.15
CA TYR A 4 -1.62 1.89 -9.06
C TYR A 4 -2.07 1.68 -7.62
N PHE A 5 -3.38 1.70 -7.38
CA PHE A 5 -3.95 1.39 -6.07
C PHE A 5 -4.20 -0.11 -5.93
N VAL A 6 -3.58 -0.71 -4.91
CA VAL A 6 -3.79 -2.11 -4.54
C VAL A 6 -4.33 -2.15 -3.12
N ARG A 7 -5.54 -2.68 -2.95
CA ARG A 7 -6.07 -3.00 -1.62
C ARG A 7 -5.31 -4.20 -1.05
N HIS A 8 -5.06 -4.20 0.26
CA HIS A 8 -4.50 -5.37 0.94
C HIS A 8 -5.30 -6.64 0.62
N ALA A 9 -4.61 -7.78 0.52
CA ALA A 9 -5.23 -9.07 0.29
C ALA A 9 -6.08 -9.51 1.49
N GLU A 10 -6.82 -10.61 1.32
CA GLU A 10 -7.64 -11.17 2.38
C GLU A 10 -6.81 -11.41 3.65
N ARG A 11 -7.33 -10.97 4.79
CA ARG A 11 -6.73 -11.15 6.11
C ARG A 11 -7.35 -12.32 6.87
N LEU A 12 -6.61 -12.87 7.82
CA LEU A 12 -7.21 -13.70 8.86
C LEU A 12 -8.25 -12.89 9.65
N LYS A 13 -9.44 -13.46 9.82
CA LYS A 13 -10.57 -12.86 10.55
C LYS A 13 -10.52 -13.16 12.05
N THR A 14 -9.33 -13.13 12.64
CA THR A 14 -9.13 -13.36 14.08
C THR A 14 -9.10 -12.03 14.83
N GLY A 15 -10.02 -11.85 15.77
CA GLY A 15 -10.24 -10.55 16.42
C GLY A 15 -10.77 -9.49 15.44
N GLY A 16 -11.19 -8.34 15.97
CA GLY A 16 -11.78 -7.25 15.19
C GLY A 16 -10.84 -6.61 14.16
N ARG A 17 -10.94 -5.30 13.95
CA ARG A 17 -9.94 -4.58 13.17
C ARG A 17 -8.66 -4.46 14.01
N ASN A 18 -7.65 -5.26 13.69
CA ASN A 18 -6.34 -5.22 14.34
C ASN A 18 -5.25 -4.90 13.30
N PRO A 19 -4.41 -3.87 13.51
CA PRO A 19 -3.25 -3.58 12.67
C PRO A 19 -2.30 -4.77 12.46
N LYS A 20 -2.25 -5.69 13.44
CA LYS A 20 -1.39 -6.88 13.41
C LYS A 20 -2.01 -8.11 12.73
N SER A 21 -3.24 -8.02 12.20
CA SER A 21 -3.85 -9.15 11.50
C SER A 21 -3.12 -9.43 10.18
N PRO A 22 -2.53 -10.62 10.01
CA PRO A 22 -1.81 -10.99 8.78
C PRO A 22 -2.76 -11.40 7.65
N ILE A 23 -2.22 -11.57 6.44
CA ILE A 23 -2.98 -12.14 5.31
C ILE A 23 -3.25 -13.63 5.50
N SER A 24 -4.37 -14.13 4.97
CA SER A 24 -4.70 -15.57 4.95
C SER A 24 -3.89 -16.29 3.86
N GLU A 25 -3.94 -17.62 3.82
CA GLU A 25 -3.38 -18.39 2.70
C GLU A 25 -4.00 -17.98 1.34
N THR A 26 -5.31 -17.77 1.32
CA THR A 26 -6.01 -17.17 0.18
C THR A 26 -5.44 -15.79 -0.16
N GLY A 27 -5.17 -14.96 0.86
CA GLY A 27 -4.54 -13.65 0.69
C GLY A 27 -3.14 -13.72 0.07
N PHE A 28 -2.32 -14.71 0.42
CA PHE A 28 -1.02 -14.93 -0.23
C PHE A 28 -1.18 -15.23 -1.73
N ASN A 29 -2.16 -16.06 -2.11
CA ASN A 29 -2.44 -16.36 -3.51
C ASN A 29 -2.95 -15.13 -4.28
N GLN A 30 -3.79 -14.30 -3.65
CA GLN A 30 -4.23 -13.03 -4.22
C GLN A 30 -3.06 -12.07 -4.47
N ALA A 31 -2.19 -11.88 -3.48
CA ALA A 31 -1.03 -11.01 -3.59
C ALA A 31 -0.05 -11.52 -4.68
N ARG A 32 0.13 -12.85 -4.78
CA ARG A 32 0.92 -13.47 -5.86
C ARG A 32 0.33 -13.16 -7.24
N SER A 33 -0.98 -13.32 -7.41
CA SER A 33 -1.68 -13.01 -8.68
C SER A 33 -1.49 -11.55 -9.11
N VAL A 34 -1.57 -10.61 -8.16
CA VAL A 34 -1.29 -9.19 -8.41
C VAL A 34 0.17 -8.99 -8.82
N GLY A 35 1.13 -9.59 -8.11
CA GLY A 35 2.55 -9.49 -8.44
C GLY A 35 2.86 -10.02 -9.85
N GLU A 36 2.30 -11.17 -10.22
CA GLU A 36 2.44 -11.73 -11.56
C GLU A 36 1.87 -10.82 -12.65
N ARG A 37 0.72 -10.17 -12.39
CA ARG A 37 0.13 -9.19 -13.31
C ARG A 37 1.02 -7.96 -13.47
N LEU A 38 1.65 -7.51 -12.38
CA LEU A 38 2.50 -6.31 -12.36
C LEU A 38 3.87 -6.52 -13.01
N LYS A 39 4.32 -7.76 -13.28
CA LYS A 39 5.58 -8.00 -14.01
C LYS A 39 5.66 -7.30 -15.37
N LYS A 40 4.51 -7.03 -15.99
CA LYS A 40 4.40 -6.36 -17.31
C LYS A 40 4.32 -4.84 -17.20
N VAL A 41 4.37 -4.29 -15.99
CA VAL A 41 4.25 -2.86 -15.71
C VAL A 41 5.58 -2.37 -15.19
N GLN A 42 6.02 -1.21 -15.66
CA GLN A 42 7.17 -0.52 -15.07
C GLN A 42 6.74 0.06 -13.72
N ILE A 43 7.17 -0.59 -12.65
CA ILE A 43 7.01 -0.12 -11.28
C ILE A 43 8.38 0.29 -10.75
N ASP A 44 8.49 1.48 -10.19
CA ASP A 44 9.74 2.00 -9.64
C ASP A 44 9.85 1.70 -8.13
N VAL A 45 8.74 1.89 -7.40
CA VAL A 45 8.65 1.70 -5.95
C VAL A 45 7.26 1.22 -5.53
N ILE A 46 7.17 0.52 -4.40
CA ILE A 46 5.90 0.15 -3.76
C ILE A 46 5.77 0.91 -2.45
N TYR A 47 4.65 1.63 -2.28
CA TYR A 47 4.28 2.21 -0.99
C TYR A 47 3.24 1.33 -0.29
N SER A 48 3.38 1.16 1.02
CA SER A 48 2.40 0.39 1.81
C SER A 48 2.23 0.97 3.20
N SER A 49 1.04 0.80 3.80
CA SER A 49 0.85 1.15 5.20
C SER A 49 1.55 0.14 6.11
N SER A 50 1.87 0.56 7.34
CA SER A 50 2.52 -0.31 8.34
C SER A 50 1.64 -1.44 8.86
N TYR A 51 0.35 -1.48 8.51
CA TYR A 51 -0.55 -2.54 8.93
C TYR A 51 -0.15 -3.87 8.29
N GLU A 52 -0.08 -4.92 9.10
CA GLU A 52 0.53 -6.21 8.74
C GLU A 52 -0.07 -6.79 7.45
N ARG A 53 -1.39 -6.72 7.29
CA ARG A 53 -2.09 -7.15 6.06
C ARG A 53 -1.62 -6.42 4.79
N ALA A 54 -1.42 -5.10 4.87
CA ALA A 54 -0.99 -4.29 3.73
C ALA A 54 0.50 -4.51 3.45
N LYS A 55 1.31 -4.52 4.50
CA LYS A 55 2.74 -4.83 4.45
C LYS A 55 3.00 -6.20 3.82
N GLN A 56 2.38 -7.28 4.30
CA GLN A 56 2.57 -8.62 3.75
C GLN A 56 2.11 -8.73 2.29
N THR A 57 1.01 -8.06 1.93
CA THR A 57 0.57 -7.99 0.53
C THR A 57 1.67 -7.36 -0.35
N ALA A 58 2.23 -6.23 0.09
CA ALA A 58 3.31 -5.54 -0.62
C ALA A 58 4.60 -6.38 -0.68
N GLU A 59 4.97 -7.08 0.40
CA GLU A 59 6.13 -7.98 0.45
C GLU A 59 6.04 -9.13 -0.55
N VAL A 60 4.87 -9.74 -0.70
CA VAL A 60 4.65 -10.79 -1.71
C VAL A 60 4.81 -10.22 -3.11
N ILE A 61 4.22 -9.05 -3.39
CA ILE A 61 4.32 -8.40 -4.70
C ILE A 61 5.78 -8.00 -5.00
N SER A 62 6.45 -7.36 -4.05
CA SER A 62 7.85 -6.91 -4.12
C SER A 62 8.79 -8.05 -4.46
N LYS A 63 8.64 -9.21 -3.82
CA LYS A 63 9.46 -10.40 -4.13
C LYS A 63 9.31 -10.87 -5.58
N ILE A 64 8.16 -10.64 -6.19
CA ILE A 64 7.84 -11.10 -7.55
C ILE A 64 8.35 -10.13 -8.61
N ILE A 65 8.22 -8.82 -8.38
CA ILE A 65 8.63 -7.78 -9.34
C ILE A 65 10.01 -7.18 -9.02
N ASN A 66 10.62 -7.58 -7.90
CA ASN A 66 11.91 -7.13 -7.39
C ASN A 66 12.02 -5.60 -7.25
N LYS A 67 11.12 -5.01 -6.45
CA LYS A 67 11.07 -3.56 -6.21
C LYS A 67 11.05 -3.22 -4.72
N PRO A 68 11.66 -2.09 -4.32
CA PRO A 68 11.70 -1.69 -2.92
C PRO A 68 10.29 -1.38 -2.39
N ILE A 69 10.13 -1.56 -1.08
CA ILE A 69 8.92 -1.18 -0.35
C ILE A 69 9.27 -0.05 0.60
N GLU A 70 8.49 1.02 0.54
CA GLU A 70 8.50 2.10 1.51
C GLU A 70 7.24 2.03 2.38
N LEU A 71 7.44 1.89 3.69
CA LEU A 71 6.35 1.86 4.65
C LEU A 71 5.98 3.27 5.07
N TRP A 72 4.68 3.56 5.03
CA TRP A 72 4.16 4.88 5.27
C TRP A 72 2.87 4.85 6.09
N ASP A 73 2.97 5.36 7.31
CA ASP A 73 1.81 5.46 8.22
C ASP A 73 0.76 6.45 7.71
N HIS A 74 1.11 7.35 6.80
CA HIS A 74 0.14 8.22 6.12
C HIS A 74 -0.88 7.45 5.28
N LEU A 75 -0.67 6.15 5.02
CA LEU A 75 -1.54 5.28 4.24
C LEU A 75 -2.42 4.36 5.10
N ILE A 76 -2.43 4.50 6.43
CA ILE A 76 -3.33 3.73 7.30
C ILE A 76 -4.78 4.16 7.11
N GLU A 77 -5.71 3.28 7.53
CA GLU A 77 -7.14 3.57 7.48
C GLU A 77 -7.51 4.77 8.36
N ALA A 78 -8.44 5.60 7.88
CA ALA A 78 -8.97 6.71 8.65
C ALA A 78 -9.61 6.22 9.96
N ASN A 79 -9.44 6.99 11.03
CA ASN A 79 -10.06 6.73 12.31
C ASN A 79 -10.88 7.95 12.73
N SER A 80 -12.20 7.86 12.59
CA SER A 80 -13.13 8.97 12.87
C SER A 80 -13.14 9.43 14.33
N GLU A 81 -12.64 8.63 15.28
CA GLU A 81 -12.50 9.05 16.68
C GLU A 81 -11.23 9.88 16.92
N LYS A 82 -10.24 9.77 16.04
CA LYS A 82 -8.91 10.38 16.20
C LYS A 82 -8.57 11.42 15.13
N GLU A 83 -9.33 11.45 14.05
CA GLU A 83 -9.03 12.24 12.86
C GLU A 83 -10.32 12.81 12.30
N SER A 84 -10.35 14.13 12.11
CA SER A 84 -11.46 14.79 11.41
C SER A 84 -11.35 14.58 9.89
N PHE A 85 -12.42 14.91 9.16
CA PHE A 85 -12.37 14.88 7.70
C PHE A 85 -11.30 15.84 7.14
N ASP A 86 -11.13 17.01 7.76
CA ASP A 86 -10.12 17.98 7.33
C ASP A 86 -8.70 17.48 7.59
N ASP A 87 -8.47 16.78 8.71
CA ASP A 87 -7.18 16.16 9.00
C ASP A 87 -6.86 15.03 8.01
N LEU A 88 -7.86 14.20 7.68
CA LEU A 88 -7.73 13.17 6.66
C LEU A 88 -7.41 13.77 5.28
N ASN A 89 -8.04 14.88 4.92
CA ASN A 89 -7.77 15.58 3.66
C ASN A 89 -6.35 16.15 3.63
N LYS A 90 -5.89 16.81 4.70
CA LYS A 90 -4.51 17.30 4.81
C LYS A 90 -3.49 16.16 4.68
N ARG A 91 -3.75 15.02 5.34
CA ARG A 91 -2.90 13.83 5.23
C ARG A 91 -2.87 13.28 3.81
N SER A 92 -4.02 13.25 3.13
CA SER A 92 -4.12 12.81 1.74
C SER A 92 -3.40 13.76 0.77
N GLU A 93 -3.49 15.07 1.01
CA GLU A 93 -2.76 16.08 0.26
C GLU A 93 -1.25 15.92 0.44
N ALA A 94 -0.78 15.70 1.67
CA ALA A 94 0.64 15.43 1.94
C ALA A 94 1.18 14.21 1.18
N VAL A 95 0.37 13.15 1.06
CA VAL A 95 0.72 11.97 0.23
C VAL A 95 0.87 12.37 -1.24
N LEU A 96 -0.09 13.14 -1.77
CA LEU A 96 -0.05 13.59 -3.17
C LEU A 96 1.17 14.48 -3.44
N VAL A 97 1.44 15.46 -2.58
CA VAL A 97 2.58 16.38 -2.69
C VAL A 97 3.89 15.61 -2.73
N HIS A 98 4.09 14.68 -1.79
CA HIS A 98 5.31 13.88 -1.78
C HIS A 98 5.48 13.03 -3.06
N LEU A 99 4.41 12.38 -3.54
CA LEU A 99 4.48 11.60 -4.78
C LEU A 99 4.86 12.49 -5.97
N LEU A 100 4.31 13.70 -6.02
CA LEU A 100 4.65 14.69 -7.05
C LEU A 100 6.09 15.18 -6.93
N GLU A 101 6.61 15.40 -5.72
CA GLU A 101 7.98 15.88 -5.52
C GLU A 101 9.05 14.81 -5.82
N HIS A 102 8.75 13.53 -5.58
CA HIS A 102 9.74 12.45 -5.65
C HIS A 102 9.65 11.62 -6.94
N HIS A 103 8.52 11.68 -7.65
CA HIS A 103 8.25 10.85 -8.84
C HIS A 103 7.71 11.65 -10.03
N GLN A 104 7.94 12.96 -10.05
CA GLN A 104 7.84 13.72 -11.29
C GLN A 104 8.99 13.30 -12.22
N ASN A 105 8.64 12.89 -13.43
CA ASN A 105 9.62 12.74 -14.49
C ASN A 105 10.13 14.14 -14.83
N ASP A 106 11.35 14.46 -14.44
CA ASP A 106 12.12 15.56 -15.00
C ASP A 106 12.48 15.18 -16.45
N SER A 107 11.48 15.22 -17.32
CA SER A 107 11.66 15.22 -18.76
C SER A 107 11.49 16.66 -19.24
N VAL A 108 12.54 17.46 -19.03
CA VAL A 108 12.83 18.66 -19.81
C VAL A 108 14.22 18.48 -20.42
#